data_AF-A0A8J3G5N2-F1
#
_entry.id   AF-A0A8J3G5N2-F1
#
_cell.length_a   1.000
_cell.length_b   1.000
_cell.length_c   1.000
_cell.angle_alpha   90.00
_cell.angle_beta   90.00
_cell.angle_gamma   90.00
#
_symmetry.space_group_name_H-M   'P 1'
#
loop_
_entity.id
_entity.type
_entity.pdbx_description
1 polymer ?
#
loop_
_entity_poly.entity_id
_entity_poly.type
_entity_poly.pdbx_seq_one_letter_code
_entity_poly.pdbx_strand_id
1 'polypeptide(L)' 'MRKIIMAFFFFIFLCWTYAAIDIAFFSPNCNQFAVLGAFETTRPIAVLIYFVLAIMSLVSVNTTNKIGKKGDS' A
#
# COMPACT_ATOMS: atom_id res chain seq x y z
N MET A 1 -16.66 -9.75 -11.44
CA MET A 1 -15.26 -9.32 -11.69
C MET A 1 -14.89 -8.02 -10.98
N ARG A 2 -15.53 -6.87 -11.26
CA ARG A 2 -15.16 -5.55 -10.66
C ARG A 2 -15.09 -5.50 -9.12
N LYS A 3 -16.08 -6.07 -8.42
CA LYS A 3 -16.10 -6.12 -6.93
C LYS A 3 -14.92 -6.90 -6.36
N ILE A 4 -14.52 -7.99 -7.02
CA ILE A 4 -13.38 -8.84 -6.62
C ILE A 4 -12.07 -8.09 -6.79
N ILE A 5 -11.90 -7.37 -7.91
CA ILE A 5 -10.71 -6.55 -8.18
C ILE A 5 -10.56 -5.44 -7.13
N MET A 6 -11.66 -4.77 -6.75
CA MET A 6 -11.62 -3.76 -5.68
C MET A 6 -11.22 -4.35 -4.33
N ALA A 7 -11.80 -5.49 -3.95
CA ALA A 7 -11.47 -6.16 -2.70
C ALA A 7 -9.99 -6.59 -2.65
N PHE A 8 -9.44 -7.04 -3.77
CA PHE A 8 -8.03 -7.40 -3.90
C PHE A 8 -7.10 -6.20 -3.68
N PHE A 9 -7.32 -5.08 -4.37
CA PHE A 9 -6.50 -3.88 -4.17
C PHE A 9 -6.67 -3.28 -2.76
N PHE A 10 -7.85 -3.42 -2.16
CA PHE A 10 -8.08 -3.01 -0.78
C PHE A 10 -7.31 -3.88 0.22
N PHE A 11 -7.22 -5.20 -0.02
CA PHE A 11 -6.38 -6.08 0.80
C PHE A 11 -4.89 -5.70 0.70
N ILE A 12 -4.40 -5.41 -0.52
CA ILE A 12 -3.03 -4.92 -0.73
C ILE A 12 -2.78 -3.60 0.02
N PHE A 13 -3.74 -2.66 -0.03
CA PHE A 13 -3.68 -1.43 0.74
C PHE A 13 -3.46 -1.69 2.23
N LEU A 14 -4.26 -2.59 2.82
CA LEU A 14 -4.13 -2.95 4.24
C LEU A 14 -2.77 -3.57 4.56
N CYS A 15 -2.24 -4.45 3.70
CA CYS A 15 -0.92 -5.04 3.88
C CYS A 15 0.19 -3.97 3.90
N TRP A 16 0.16 -3.01 2.98
CA TRP A 16 1.16 -1.94 2.94
C TRP A 16 1.03 -0.96 4.09
N THR A 17 -0.20 -0.61 4.49
CA THR A 17 -0.43 0.23 5.68
C THR A 17 0.06 -0.47 6.95
N TYR A 18 -0.21 -1.77 7.08
CA TYR A 18 0.29 -2.55 8.22
C TYR A 18 1.82 -2.57 8.26
N ALA A 19 2.48 -2.82 7.13
CA ALA A 19 3.95 -2.77 7.05
C ALA A 19 4.52 -1.38 7.42
N ALA A 20 3.88 -0.30 6.96
CA ALA A 20 4.29 1.06 7.31
C ALA A 20 4.16 1.32 8.83
N ILE A 21 3.06 0.89 9.45
CA ILE A 21 2.82 1.04 10.90
C ILE A 21 3.81 0.18 11.70
N ASP A 22 4.04 -1.06 11.29
CA ASP A 22 5.00 -1.95 11.92
C ASP A 22 6.40 -1.32 11.95
N ILE A 23 6.87 -0.85 10.80
CA ILE A 23 8.18 -0.18 10.72
C ILE A 23 8.18 1.12 11.51
N ALA A 24 7.10 1.90 11.50
CA ALA A 24 7.04 3.20 12.17
C ALA A 24 7.03 3.10 13.70
N PHE A 25 6.40 2.07 14.29
CA PHE A 25 6.16 2.00 15.74
C PHE A 25 6.76 0.77 16.42
N PHE A 26 6.79 -0.38 15.75
CA PHE A 26 7.08 -1.67 16.39
C PHE A 26 8.45 -2.23 16.03
N SER A 27 8.99 -1.89 14.86
CA SER A 27 10.31 -2.35 14.46
C SER A 27 11.43 -1.78 15.33
N PRO A 28 12.45 -2.60 15.64
CA PRO A 28 13.63 -2.15 16.38
C PRO A 28 14.36 -1.03 15.62
N ASN A 29 15.12 -0.21 16.35
CA ASN A 29 15.96 0.85 15.77
C ASN A 29 17.16 0.23 15.04
N CYS A 30 16.94 -0.39 13.90
CA CYS A 30 18.01 -0.76 12.97
C CYS A 30 18.32 0.42 12.04
N ASN A 31 19.59 0.57 11.69
CA ASN A 31 20.06 1.63 10.78
C ASN A 31 19.56 1.43 9.34
N GLN A 32 19.21 0.19 8.99
CA GLN A 32 18.79 -0.22 7.65
C GLN A 32 17.57 -1.15 7.72
N PHE A 33 16.61 -0.89 6.84
CA PHE A 33 15.38 -1.65 6.63
C PHE A 33 15.35 -2.17 5.21
N ALA A 34 15.19 -3.48 5.05
CA ALA A 34 15.00 -4.09 3.74
C ALA A 34 13.57 -3.82 3.26
N VAL A 35 13.43 -3.04 2.20
CA VAL A 35 12.15 -2.76 1.52
C VAL A 35 12.00 -3.72 0.35
N LEU A 36 10.88 -4.44 0.32
CA LEU A 36 10.55 -5.43 -0.72
C LEU A 36 11.63 -6.53 -0.91
N GLY A 37 12.50 -6.74 0.08
CA GLY A 37 13.57 -7.74 0.03
C GLY A 37 14.71 -7.43 -0.95
N ALA A 38 14.75 -6.23 -1.55
CA ALA A 38 15.71 -5.89 -2.61
C ALA A 38 16.63 -4.72 -2.25
N PHE A 39 16.15 -3.76 -1.45
CA PHE A 39 16.90 -2.54 -1.16
C PHE A 39 16.86 -2.23 0.34
N GLU A 40 18.03 -1.96 0.91
CA GLU A 40 18.15 -1.46 2.27
C GLU A 40 18.05 0.07 2.29
N THR A 41 17.22 0.59 3.17
CA THR A 41 17.02 2.04 3.30
C THR A 41 16.81 2.44 4.75
N THR A 42 16.76 3.74 5.02
CA THR A 42 16.53 4.25 6.38
C THR A 42 15.07 4.07 6.77
N ARG A 43 14.80 3.96 8.07
CA ARG A 43 13.43 3.85 8.63
C ARG A 43 12.41 4.84 8.03
N PRO A 44 12.66 6.16 7.98
CA PRO A 44 11.69 7.10 7.42
C PRO A 44 11.44 6.88 5.94
N ILE A 45 12.47 6.49 5.18
CA ILE A 45 12.33 6.19 3.74
C ILE A 45 11.52 4.90 3.55
N ALA A 46 11.77 3.87 4.35
CA ALA A 46 11.00 2.62 4.30
C ALA A 46 9.51 2.86 4.58
N VAL A 47 9.21 3.61 5.66
CA VAL A 47 7.83 4.00 6.00
C VAL A 47 7.19 4.78 4.85
N LEU A 48 7.92 5.75 4.26
CA LEU A 48 7.43 6.54 3.15
C LEU A 48 7.10 5.66 1.93
N ILE A 49 7.96 4.70 1.57
CA ILE A 49 7.74 3.80 0.44
C ILE A 49 6.46 2.98 0.66
N TYR A 50 6.32 2.32 1.82
CA TYR A 50 5.12 1.53 2.11
C TYR A 50 3.86 2.38 2.16
N PHE A 51 3.95 3.62 2.65
CA PHE A 51 2.84 4.55 2.65
C PHE A 51 2.42 4.99 1.24
N VAL A 52 3.38 5.27 0.35
CA VAL A 52 3.11 5.60 -1.06
C VAL A 52 2.45 4.41 -1.77
N LEU A 53 2.94 3.19 -1.54
CA LEU A 53 2.34 1.96 -2.11
C LEU A 53 0.90 1.75 -1.63
N ALA A 54 0.62 2.06 -0.37
CA ALA A 54 -0.75 2.05 0.15
C ALA A 54 -1.63 3.07 -0.60
N ILE A 55 -1.22 4.34 -0.69
CA ILE A 55 -2.00 5.37 -1.39
C ILE A 55 -2.26 4.99 -2.85
N MET A 56 -1.26 4.48 -3.57
CA MET A 56 -1.41 4.04 -4.97
C MET A 56 -2.45 2.91 -5.12
N SER A 57 -2.49 2.00 -4.15
CA SER A 57 -3.48 0.92 -4.12
C SER A 57 -4.90 1.48 -3.88
N LEU A 58 -5.05 2.47 -3.00
CA LEU A 58 -6.33 3.14 -2.75
C LEU A 58 -6.82 3.95 -3.97
N VAL A 59 -5.91 4.66 -4.64
CA VAL A 59 -6.23 5.40 -5.88
C VAL A 59 -6.71 4.43 -6.97
N SER A 60 -6.09 3.26 -7.07
CA SER A 60 -6.53 2.19 -7.99
C SER A 60 -7.96 1.76 -7.71
N VAL A 61 -8.32 1.49 -6.44
CA VAL A 61 -9.70 1.16 -6.02
C VAL A 61 -10.69 2.25 -6.43
N ASN A 62 -10.37 3.51 -6.13
CA ASN A 62 -11.23 4.66 -6.44
C ASN A 62 -11.44 4.83 -7.95
N THR A 63 -10.39 4.62 -8.73
CA THR A 63 -10.44 4.71 -10.20
C THR A 63 -11.28 3.60 -10.80
N THR A 64 -11.08 2.35 -10.38
CA THR A 64 -11.92 1.21 -10.79
C THR A 64 -13.40 1.44 -10.43
N ASN A 65 -13.68 2.15 -9.33
CA ASN A 65 -15.04 2.46 -8.93
C ASN A 65 -15.70 3.51 -9.83
N LYS A 66 -14.95 4.55 -10.20
CA LYS A 66 -15.44 5.57 -11.14
C LYS A 66 -15.71 5.01 -12.53
N ILE A 67 -14.80 4.17 -13.07
CA ILE A 67 -14.96 3.56 -14.40
C ILE A 67 -16.25 2.74 -14.45
N GLY A 68 -16.48 1.89 -13.46
CA GLY A 68 -17.66 1.06 -13.47
C GLY A 68 -18.97 1.79 -13.22
N LYS A 69 -18.97 3.04 -12.73
CA LYS A 69 -20.20 3.87 -12.68
C LYS A 69 -20.55 4.49 -14.04
N LYS A 70 -19.57 4.68 -14.94
CA LYS A 70 -19.79 5.24 -16.28
C LYS A 70 -20.37 4.25 -17.29
N GLY A 71 -20.26 2.95 -17.05
CA GLY A 71 -20.77 1.90 -17.93
C GLY A 71 -22.22 1.47 -17.67
N ASP A 72 -22.84 1.98 -16.61
CA ASP A 72 -24.21 1.67 -16.19
C ASP A 72 -25.21 2.79 -16.56
N SER A 73 -24.79 3.77 -17.39
CA SER A 73 -25.58 4.91 -17.88
C SER A 73 -25.82 4.77 -19.38
#